data_AF-A0A2I0Q8X3-F1
#
_entry.id   AF-A0A2I0Q8X3-F1
#
_cell.length_a   1.000
_cell.length_b   1.000
_cell.length_c   1.000
_cell.angle_alpha   90.00
_cell.angle_beta   90.00
_cell.angle_gamma   90.00
#
_symmetry.space_group_name_H-M   'P 1'
#
loop_
_entity.id
_entity.type
_entity.pdbx_description
1 polymer ?
#
loop_
_entity_poly.entity_id
_entity_poly.type
_entity_poly.pdbx_seq_one_letter_code
_entity_poly.pdbx_strand_id
1 'polypeptide(L)' 'MEEREKISYSKSLDELQKILTDLESENVEIDKLAESVKRATELIKMLRSKLKKTEIEIKEIVKEFESEQ' A
#
# COMPACT_ATOMS: atom_id res chain seq x y z
N MET A 1 -1.08 -20.77 0.29
CA MET A 1 -0.11 -19.79 -0.28
C MET A 1 -0.54 -18.32 -0.05
N GLU A 2 -1.72 -18.04 0.49
CA GLU A 2 -2.30 -16.68 0.57
C GLU A 2 -1.76 -15.74 1.68
N GLU A 3 -0.93 -16.22 2.62
CA GLU A 3 -0.46 -15.35 3.73
C GLU A 3 0.65 -14.37 3.33
N ARG A 4 1.48 -14.69 2.33
CA ARG A 4 2.65 -13.84 1.98
C ARG A 4 2.23 -12.47 1.42
N GLU A 5 1.14 -12.42 0.66
CA GLU A 5 0.62 -11.19 0.05
C GLU A 5 -0.06 -10.28 1.09
N LYS A 6 -0.88 -10.85 2.00
CA LYS A 6 -1.48 -10.12 3.13
C LYS A 6 -0.42 -9.50 4.04
N ILE A 7 0.67 -10.23 4.30
CA ILE A 7 1.79 -9.72 5.11
C ILE A 7 2.41 -8.46 4.47
N SER A 8 2.51 -8.40 3.14
CA SER A 8 3.10 -7.24 2.45
C SER A 8 2.22 -5.99 2.56
N TYR A 9 0.90 -6.11 2.37
CA TYR A 9 -0.01 -4.97 2.51
C TYR A 9 -0.08 -4.48 3.96
N SER A 10 -0.25 -5.40 4.91
CA SER A 10 -0.32 -5.07 6.33
C SER A 10 0.97 -4.44 6.86
N LYS A 11 2.14 -4.92 6.44
CA LYS A 11 3.44 -4.34 6.84
C LYS A 11 3.64 -2.93 6.30
N SER A 12 3.27 -2.68 5.04
CA SER A 12 3.35 -1.34 4.46
C SER A 12 2.39 -0.37 5.14
N LEU A 13 1.24 -0.84 5.61
CA LEU A 13 0.30 -0.06 6.44
C LEU A 13 0.86 0.24 7.84
N ASP A 14 1.46 -0.75 8.49
CA ASP A 14 2.11 -0.58 9.81
C ASP A 14 3.26 0.43 9.72
N GLU A 15 4.08 0.34 8.67
CA GLU A 15 5.15 1.31 8.39
C GLU A 15 4.59 2.71 8.14
N LEU A 16 3.49 2.84 7.39
CA LEU A 16 2.82 4.13 7.18
C LEU A 16 2.30 4.72 8.50
N GLN A 17 1.70 3.90 9.37
CA GLN A 17 1.24 4.34 10.69
C GLN A 17 2.39 4.80 11.57
N LYS A 18 3.52 4.08 11.59
CA LYS A 18 4.71 4.50 12.32
C LYS A 18 5.24 5.83 11.83
N ILE A 19 5.31 6.02 10.51
CA ILE A 19 5.73 7.31 9.92
C ILE A 19 4.78 8.43 10.36
N LEU A 20 3.47 8.21 10.38
CA LEU A 20 2.49 9.20 10.86
C LEU A 20 2.66 9.50 12.35
N THR A 21 2.84 8.48 13.18
CA THR A 21 3.07 8.66 14.63
C THR A 21 4.38 9.40 14.90
N ASP A 22 5.43 9.09 14.16
CA ASP A 22 6.70 9.82 14.25
C ASP A 22 6.49 11.27 13.84
N LEU A 23 5.79 11.55 12.73
CA LEU A 23 5.47 12.91 12.24
C LEU A 23 4.66 13.75 13.25
N GLU A 24 3.80 13.12 14.05
CA GLU A 24 3.01 13.76 15.11
C GLU A 24 3.81 14.02 16.40
N SER A 25 5.03 13.49 16.51
CA SER A 25 5.91 13.69 17.65
C SER A 25 6.50 15.10 17.67
N GLU A 26 6.51 15.75 18.84
CA GLU A 26 6.94 17.15 19.02
C GLU A 26 8.44 17.40 18.74
N ASN A 27 9.23 16.35 18.48
CA ASN A 27 10.69 16.43 18.25
C ASN A 27 11.12 16.08 16.81
N VAL A 28 10.23 16.19 15.82
CA VAL A 28 10.62 15.91 14.42
C VAL A 28 11.34 17.09 13.78
N GLU A 29 12.58 16.85 13.36
CA GLU A 29 13.33 17.76 12.50
C GLU A 29 12.65 17.93 11.15
N ILE A 30 12.63 19.15 10.62
CA ILE A 30 11.91 19.49 9.38
C ILE A 30 12.40 18.68 8.17
N ASP A 31 13.69 18.31 8.15
CA ASP A 31 14.28 17.45 7.12
C ASP A 31 13.76 16.01 7.20
N LYS A 32 13.58 15.47 8.42
CA LYS A 32 12.96 14.15 8.64
C LYS A 32 11.48 14.15 8.28
N LEU A 33 10.81 15.28 8.44
CA LEU A 33 9.42 15.46 8.04
C LEU A 33 9.27 15.25 6.51
N ALA A 34 10.16 15.87 5.73
CA ALA A 34 10.16 15.75 4.27
C ALA A 34 10.44 14.31 3.80
N GLU A 35 11.41 13.63 4.42
CA GLU A 35 11.71 12.22 4.11
C GLU A 35 10.54 11.30 4.47
N SER A 36 9.94 11.50 5.64
CA SER A 36 8.79 10.75 6.13
C SER A 36 7.58 10.87 5.20
N VAL A 37 7.25 12.09 4.78
CA VAL A 37 6.16 12.34 3.82
C VAL A 37 6.44 11.71 2.45
N LYS A 38 7.69 11.78 1.98
CA LYS A 38 8.10 11.14 0.72
C LYS A 38 7.92 9.62 0.79
N ARG A 39 8.37 9.00 1.89
CA ARG A 39 8.24 7.57 2.15
C ARG A 39 6.78 7.12 2.25
N ALA A 40 5.96 7.87 2.99
CA ALA A 40 4.52 7.65 3.09
C ALA A 40 3.84 7.68 1.70
N THR A 41 4.24 8.62 0.85
CA THR A 41 3.71 8.75 -0.51
C THR A 41 4.08 7.55 -1.38
N GLU A 42 5.31 7.01 -1.26
CA GLU A 42 5.73 5.80 -1.95
C GLU A 42 4.94 4.57 -1.50
N LEU A 43 4.74 4.40 -0.20
CA LEU A 43 3.93 3.31 0.36
C LEU A 43 2.50 3.37 -0.16
N ILE A 44 1.86 4.55 -0.13
CA ILE A 44 0.50 4.74 -0.66
C ILE A 44 0.41 4.40 -2.15
N LYS A 45 1.40 4.83 -2.96
CA LYS A 45 1.46 4.48 -4.38
C LYS A 45 1.56 2.97 -4.59
N MET A 46 2.38 2.29 -3.80
CA MET A 46 2.53 0.84 -3.88
C MET A 46 1.24 0.11 -3.51
N LEU A 47 0.57 0.52 -2.42
CA LEU A 47 -0.71 -0.05 -1.98
C LEU A 47 -1.80 0.13 -3.05
N ARG A 48 -1.90 1.33 -3.63
CA ARG A 48 -2.81 1.61 -4.75
C ARG A 48 -2.51 0.77 -5.98
N SER A 49 -1.24 0.56 -6.30
CA SER A 49 -0.84 -0.28 -7.43
C SER A 49 -1.24 -1.73 -7.21
N LYS A 50 -1.06 -2.27 -5.99
CA LYS A 50 -1.51 -3.62 -5.63
C LYS A 50 -3.03 -3.76 -5.76
N LEU A 51 -3.80 -2.85 -5.15
CA LEU A 51 -5.26 -2.83 -5.27
C LEU A 51 -5.72 -2.82 -6.72
N LYS A 52 -5.12 -1.96 -7.55
CA LYS A 52 -5.46 -1.87 -8.98
C LYS A 52 -5.10 -3.15 -9.74
N LYS A 53 -3.99 -3.82 -9.40
CA LYS A 53 -3.63 -5.12 -9.97
C LYS A 53 -4.65 -6.19 -9.62
N THR A 54 -5.01 -6.29 -8.35
CA THR A 54 -6.05 -7.24 -7.90
C THR A 54 -7.40 -6.96 -8.58
N GLU A 55 -7.77 -5.69 -8.75
CA GLU A 55 -8.99 -5.32 -9.48
C GLU A 55 -8.95 -5.76 -10.95
N ILE A 56 -7.79 -5.62 -11.61
CA ILE A 56 -7.59 -6.07 -13.00
C ILE A 56 -7.67 -7.59 -13.08
N GLU A 57 -6.99 -8.32 -12.20
CA GLU A 57 -7.06 -9.80 -12.16
C GLU A 57 -8.49 -10.29 -11.97
N ILE A 58 -9.25 -9.68 -11.06
CA ILE A 58 -10.67 -10.01 -10.87
C ILE A 58 -11.46 -9.74 -12.15
N LYS A 59 -11.23 -8.60 -12.80
CA LYS A 59 -11.90 -8.26 -14.06
C LYS A 59 -11.57 -9.24 -15.19
N GLU A 60 -10.32 -9.67 -15.30
CA GLU A 60 -9.91 -10.66 -16.31
C GLU A 60 -10.55 -12.01 -16.06
N ILE A 61 -10.54 -12.49 -14.81
CA ILE A 61 -11.23 -13.73 -14.43
C ILE A 61 -12.72 -13.64 -14.77
N VAL A 62 -13.41 -12.57 -14.37
CA VAL A 62 -14.83 -12.39 -14.70
C VAL A 62 -15.07 -12.41 -16.21
N LYS A 63 -14.18 -11.80 -17.00
CA LYS A 63 -14.28 -11.78 -18.47
C LYS A 63 -14.08 -13.17 -19.10
N GLU A 64 -13.18 -13.98 -18.57
CA GLU A 64 -13.01 -15.38 -18.99
C GLU A 64 -14.28 -16.18 -18.69
N PHE A 65 -14.86 -16.02 -17.50
CA PHE A 65 -16.12 -16.68 -17.14
C PHE A 65 -17.30 -16.27 -18.02
N GLU A 66 -17.36 -15.00 -18.45
CA GLU A 66 -18.38 -14.53 -19.40
C GLU A 66 -18.15 -15.00 -20.84
N SER A 67 -16.91 -15.39 -21.20
CA SER A 67 -16.55 -15.81 -22.56
C SER A 67 -16.66 -17.34 -22.76
N GLU A 68 -16.75 -18.11 -21.68
CA GLU A 68 -17.01 -19.56 -21.69
C GLU A 68 -18.51 -19.91 -21.55
N GLN A 69 -19.41 -18.92 -21.73
CA GLN A 69 -20.86 -19.09 -21.83
C GLN A 69 -21.34 -18.75 -23.24
#